data_AF-A0A432WNV6-F1
#
_entry.id   AF-A0A432WNV6-F1
#
_cell.length_a   1.000
_cell.length_b   1.000
_cell.length_c   1.000
_cell.angle_alpha   90.00
_cell.angle_beta   90.00
_cell.angle_gamma   90.00
#
_symmetry.space_group_name_H-M   'P 1'
#
loop_
_entity.id
_entity.type
_entity.pdbx_description
1 polymer ?
#
loop_
_entity_poly.entity_id
_entity_poly.type
_entity_poly.pdbx_seq_one_letter_code
_entity_poly.pdbx_strand_id
1 'polypeptide(L)'
;MENYNQQPEQQNENTKETRIMPESSLGVFKGGNFYFDLNGQQLRVWFSSFSGKEQIYLNEELISTNRSWRKMSTHEFHFAGEFYRVRLGVRSWGEAFRGVYVSELYRGEQLIDQDEIVLFQDEETKEPFSWTKFTIGLVPWLIGGFIVGFLTSKLVFSLFS
;
A
#
# COMPACT_ATOMS: atom_id res chain seq x y z
N MET A 1 -22.54 -56.04 18.21
CA MET A 1 -23.25 -54.83 18.63
C MET A 1 -22.26 -53.70 18.57
N GLU A 2 -22.65 -52.63 17.90
CA GLU A 2 -21.86 -51.48 17.50
C GLU A 2 -21.19 -50.78 18.70
N ASN A 3 -20.01 -50.18 18.49
CA ASN A 3 -19.99 -48.73 18.32
C ASN A 3 -18.72 -48.25 17.62
N TYR A 4 -18.95 -47.53 16.52
CA TYR A 4 -18.01 -46.64 15.86
C TYR A 4 -17.63 -45.51 16.82
N ASN A 5 -16.35 -45.19 16.92
CA ASN A 5 -15.94 -43.82 17.20
C ASN A 5 -14.72 -43.51 16.33
N GLN A 6 -15.00 -42.85 15.21
CA GLN A 6 -14.02 -42.15 14.39
C GLN A 6 -13.64 -40.86 15.11
N GLN A 7 -12.36 -40.67 15.41
CA GLN A 7 -11.78 -39.33 15.56
C GLN A 7 -10.87 -39.09 14.35
N PRO A 8 -10.99 -37.92 13.69
CA PRO A 8 -10.35 -37.68 12.41
C PRO A 8 -8.84 -37.47 12.55
N GLU A 9 -8.13 -37.90 11.52
CA GLU A 9 -6.70 -37.72 11.27
C GLU A 9 -6.31 -36.24 11.42
N GLN A 10 -5.47 -35.93 12.41
CA GLN A 10 -4.78 -34.65 12.47
C GLN A 10 -3.73 -34.62 11.37
N GLN A 11 -4.07 -33.99 10.25
CA GLN A 11 -3.13 -33.66 9.18
C GLN A 11 -1.99 -32.79 9.75
N ASN A 12 -0.76 -33.24 9.48
CA ASN A 12 0.51 -32.61 9.83
C ASN A 12 0.52 -31.08 9.65
N GLU A 13 0.45 -30.34 10.76
CA GLU A 13 0.86 -28.94 10.88
C GLU A 13 2.39 -28.81 11.04
N ASN A 14 3.17 -29.48 10.18
CA ASN A 14 4.62 -29.32 10.21
C ASN A 14 5.11 -28.77 8.88
N THR A 15 5.80 -27.63 8.96
CA THR A 15 6.37 -26.81 7.87
C THR A 15 5.45 -25.71 7.32
N LYS A 16 4.96 -24.80 8.17
CA LYS A 16 4.97 -23.38 7.77
C LYS A 16 6.35 -22.84 8.14
N GLU A 17 7.25 -22.83 7.18
CA GLU A 17 8.50 -22.08 7.29
C GLU A 17 8.17 -20.68 7.79
N THR A 18 8.82 -20.27 8.87
CA THR A 18 8.80 -18.90 9.36
C THR A 18 9.39 -18.00 8.28
N ARG A 19 8.55 -17.51 7.36
CA ARG A 19 8.94 -16.50 6.36
C ARG A 19 9.48 -15.30 7.15
N ILE A 20 10.79 -15.08 7.12
CA ILE A 20 11.41 -13.89 7.69
C ILE A 20 10.94 -12.73 6.80
N MET A 21 9.82 -12.13 7.15
CA MET A 21 9.34 -10.94 6.46
C MET A 21 10.32 -9.81 6.82
N PRO A 22 10.97 -9.16 5.84
CA PRO A 22 11.68 -7.92 6.14
C PRO A 22 10.65 -6.96 6.77
N GLU A 23 11.01 -6.39 7.91
CA GLU A 23 10.13 -5.55 8.72
C GLU A 23 9.42 -4.54 7.82
N SER A 24 8.11 -4.70 7.65
CA SER A 24 7.29 -3.80 6.87
C SER A 24 7.23 -2.48 7.64
N SER A 25 8.14 -1.56 7.35
CA SER A 25 8.00 -0.20 7.84
C SER A 25 6.88 0.48 7.02
N LEU A 26 5.63 0.11 7.28
CA LEU A 26 4.46 0.77 6.74
C LEU A 26 4.55 2.25 7.14
N GLY A 27 4.61 3.12 6.15
CA GLY A 27 4.74 4.55 6.41
C GLY A 27 4.53 5.37 5.17
N VAL A 28 3.91 6.54 5.32
CA VAL A 28 3.52 7.46 4.24
C VAL A 28 4.68 7.77 3.28
N PHE A 29 5.91 7.83 3.80
CA PHE A 29 7.13 8.08 3.02
C PHE A 29 7.95 6.83 2.71
N LYS A 30 7.64 5.69 3.32
CA LYS A 30 8.43 4.45 3.26
C LYS A 30 7.82 3.42 2.30
N GLY A 31 6.53 3.52 2.02
CA GLY A 31 5.83 2.63 1.08
C GLY A 31 5.28 1.37 1.76
N GLY A 32 5.11 0.29 1.00
CA GLY A 32 4.53 -0.96 1.48
C GLY A 32 5.07 -2.20 0.75
N ASN A 33 4.75 -3.37 1.28
CA ASN A 33 5.05 -4.66 0.66
C ASN A 33 3.76 -5.45 0.48
N PHE A 34 3.62 -6.08 -0.67
CA PHE A 34 2.66 -7.16 -0.92
C PHE A 34 3.41 -8.47 -1.08
N TYR A 35 2.78 -9.56 -0.66
CA TYR A 35 3.37 -10.89 -0.72
C TYR A 35 2.42 -11.85 -1.42
N PHE A 36 2.94 -12.55 -2.42
CA PHE A 36 2.21 -13.56 -3.17
C PHE A 36 2.99 -14.87 -3.17
N ASP A 37 2.29 -15.98 -3.39
CA ASP A 37 2.90 -17.29 -3.62
C ASP A 37 2.83 -17.66 -5.10
N LEU A 38 3.99 -17.82 -5.74
CA LEU A 38 4.11 -18.18 -7.14
C LEU A 38 4.80 -19.54 -7.26
N ASN A 39 4.01 -20.59 -7.43
CA ASN A 39 4.49 -21.96 -7.57
C ASN A 39 5.42 -22.40 -6.42
N GLY A 40 5.12 -22.01 -5.18
CA GLY A 40 5.94 -22.32 -4.00
C GLY A 40 7.10 -21.36 -3.77
N GLN A 41 7.26 -20.31 -4.60
CA GLN A 41 8.23 -19.25 -4.39
C GLN A 41 7.55 -17.98 -3.90
N GLN A 42 8.19 -17.27 -2.96
CA GLN A 42 7.66 -16.04 -2.41
C GLN A 42 7.94 -14.89 -3.36
N LEU A 43 6.88 -14.31 -3.93
CA LEU A 43 6.95 -13.05 -4.65
C LEU A 43 6.68 -11.91 -3.68
N ARG A 44 7.61 -10.95 -3.59
CA ARG A 44 7.42 -9.72 -2.83
C ARG A 44 7.38 -8.54 -3.78
N VAL A 45 6.31 -7.77 -3.72
CA VAL A 45 6.15 -6.52 -4.46
C VAL A 45 6.31 -5.37 -3.48
N TRP A 46 7.45 -4.70 -3.53
CA TRP A 46 7.69 -3.49 -2.76
C TRP A 46 7.37 -2.26 -3.60
N PHE A 47 6.78 -1.25 -2.97
CA PHE A 47 6.54 0.03 -3.62
C PHE A 47 6.74 1.20 -2.69
N SER A 48 7.04 2.36 -3.26
CA SER A 48 7.16 3.64 -2.58
C SER A 48 6.05 4.58 -3.02
N SER A 49 5.15 4.93 -2.10
CA SER A 49 4.04 5.87 -2.35
C SER A 49 4.53 7.29 -2.68
N PHE A 50 5.71 7.66 -2.20
CA PHE A 50 6.29 8.99 -2.44
C PHE A 50 7.03 9.09 -3.78
N SER A 51 7.93 8.14 -4.05
CA SER A 51 8.79 8.21 -5.22
C SER A 51 8.23 7.48 -6.44
N GLY A 52 7.14 6.73 -6.28
CA GLY A 52 6.57 5.87 -7.32
C GLY A 52 7.47 4.69 -7.70
N LYS A 53 8.54 4.42 -6.93
CA LYS A 53 9.46 3.31 -7.20
C LYS A 53 8.77 1.99 -6.84
N GLU A 54 8.94 0.99 -7.70
CA GLU A 54 8.36 -0.35 -7.57
C GLU A 54 9.47 -1.37 -7.78
N GLN A 55 9.48 -2.43 -6.98
CA GLN A 55 10.49 -3.48 -7.01
C GLN A 55 9.83 -4.84 -6.79
N ILE A 56 10.13 -5.79 -7.66
CA ILE A 56 9.65 -7.16 -7.58
C ILE A 56 10.82 -8.04 -7.16
N TYR A 57 10.60 -8.80 -6.10
CA TYR A 57 11.54 -9.76 -5.57
C TYR A 57 10.95 -11.17 -5.64
N LEU A 58 11.78 -12.16 -5.93
CA LEU A 58 11.41 -13.56 -5.89
C LEU A 58 12.37 -14.28 -4.95
N ASN A 59 11.87 -14.87 -3.88
CA ASN A 59 12.70 -15.43 -2.79
C ASN A 59 13.79 -14.44 -2.33
N GLU A 60 13.38 -13.19 -2.11
CA GLU A 60 14.24 -12.05 -1.72
C GLU A 60 15.23 -11.53 -2.77
N GLU A 61 15.38 -12.18 -3.93
CA GLU A 61 16.21 -11.71 -5.03
C GLU A 61 15.45 -10.67 -5.87
N LEU A 62 16.06 -9.51 -6.12
CA LEU A 62 15.46 -8.46 -6.97
C LEU A 62 15.48 -8.91 -8.43
N ILE A 63 14.31 -9.23 -8.98
CA ILE A 63 14.17 -9.65 -10.38
C ILE A 63 13.77 -8.50 -11.32
N SER A 64 13.15 -7.45 -10.79
CA SER A 64 12.71 -6.33 -11.61
C SER A 64 12.47 -5.04 -10.83
N THR A 65 12.67 -3.90 -11.48
CA THR A 65 12.34 -2.58 -10.94
C THR A 65 11.58 -1.75 -11.96
N ASN A 66 10.66 -0.93 -11.47
CA ASN A 66 9.88 0.01 -12.24
C ASN A 66 9.75 1.32 -11.46
N ARG A 67 9.32 2.38 -12.13
CA ARG A 67 8.90 3.62 -11.51
C ARG A 67 7.69 4.19 -12.23
N SER A 68 6.60 4.38 -11.49
CA SER A 68 5.35 4.91 -12.01
C SER A 68 4.68 5.84 -11.00
N TRP A 69 4.19 6.98 -11.48
CA TRP A 69 3.33 7.90 -10.72
C TRP A 69 1.86 7.80 -11.16
N ARG A 70 1.52 6.80 -11.97
CA ARG A 70 0.12 6.55 -12.34
C ARG A 70 -0.64 6.03 -11.12
N LYS A 71 -1.93 6.35 -11.07
CA LYS A 71 -2.86 5.83 -10.06
C LYS A 71 -2.82 4.30 -9.96
N MET A 72 -2.72 3.63 -11.10
CA MET A 72 -2.49 2.19 -11.22
C MET A 72 -1.34 1.99 -12.20
N SER A 73 -0.29 1.32 -11.77
CA SER A 73 0.83 0.88 -12.58
C SER A 73 0.65 -0.57 -13.01
N THR A 74 1.40 -0.95 -14.04
CA THR A 74 1.47 -2.32 -14.52
C THR A 74 2.95 -2.67 -14.66
N HIS A 75 3.36 -3.74 -14.00
CA HIS A 75 4.72 -4.26 -14.01
C HIS A 75 4.70 -5.68 -14.55
N GLU A 76 5.31 -5.87 -15.71
CA GLU A 76 5.36 -7.16 -16.40
C GLU A 76 6.73 -7.83 -16.21
N PHE A 77 6.73 -9.15 -16.01
CA PHE A 77 7.94 -9.95 -15.86
C PHE A 77 7.72 -11.39 -16.32
N HIS A 78 8.82 -12.10 -16.62
CA HIS A 78 8.78 -13.50 -17.00
C HIS A 78 9.33 -14.36 -15.87
N PHE A 79 8.66 -15.47 -15.58
CA PHE A 79 9.11 -16.43 -14.59
C PHE A 79 8.69 -17.85 -14.99
N ALA A 80 9.61 -18.82 -14.90
CA ALA A 80 9.36 -20.22 -15.25
C ALA A 80 8.75 -20.43 -16.68
N GLY A 81 9.13 -19.58 -17.63
CA GLY A 81 8.61 -19.63 -19.02
C GLY A 81 7.21 -19.02 -19.21
N GLU A 82 6.59 -18.54 -18.13
CA GLU A 82 5.27 -17.91 -18.14
C GLU A 82 5.38 -16.38 -18.03
N PHE A 83 4.37 -15.70 -18.56
CA PHE A 83 4.25 -14.25 -18.48
C PHE A 83 3.37 -13.82 -17.31
N TYR A 84 3.93 -12.98 -16.44
CA TYR A 84 3.23 -12.45 -15.27
C TYR A 84 3.14 -10.93 -15.33
N ARG A 85 2.06 -10.43 -14.76
CA ARG A 85 1.78 -9.01 -14.66
C ARG A 85 1.31 -8.68 -13.25
N VAL A 86 1.98 -7.77 -12.59
CA VAL A 86 1.55 -7.17 -11.33
C VAL A 86 0.96 -5.81 -11.65
N ARG A 87 -0.29 -5.57 -11.23
CA ARG A 87 -0.86 -4.22 -11.20
C ARG A 87 -0.81 -3.72 -9.76
N LEU A 88 -0.42 -2.48 -9.59
CA LEU A 88 -0.17 -1.90 -8.28
C LEU A 88 -0.68 -0.46 -8.25
N GLY A 89 -1.35 -0.09 -7.17
CA GLY A 89 -1.74 1.30 -6.95
C GLY A 89 -3.04 1.39 -6.17
N VAL A 90 -3.90 2.32 -6.59
CA VAL A 90 -5.16 2.64 -5.91
C VAL A 90 -6.31 2.61 -6.92
N ARG A 91 -7.50 2.12 -6.55
CA ARG A 91 -8.60 1.98 -7.54
C ARG A 91 -9.34 3.30 -7.72
N SER A 92 -9.46 4.07 -6.66
CA SER A 92 -10.17 5.35 -6.65
C SER A 92 -9.38 6.44 -5.93
N TRP A 93 -9.70 7.70 -6.19
CA TRP A 93 -9.14 8.82 -5.42
C TRP A 93 -9.53 8.74 -3.94
N GLY A 94 -10.74 8.24 -3.64
CA GLY A 94 -11.18 8.02 -2.26
C GLY A 94 -10.29 7.03 -1.50
N GLU A 95 -9.91 5.92 -2.15
CA GLU A 95 -8.92 4.98 -1.63
C GLU A 95 -7.54 5.61 -1.46
N ALA A 96 -7.09 6.39 -2.45
CA ALA A 96 -5.81 7.10 -2.37
C ALA A 96 -5.73 8.00 -1.12
N PHE A 97 -6.81 8.75 -0.84
CA PHE A 97 -6.90 9.61 0.35
C PHE A 97 -7.00 8.84 1.67
N ARG A 98 -7.48 7.59 1.64
CA ARG A 98 -7.49 6.67 2.78
C ARG A 98 -6.19 5.86 2.89
N GLY A 99 -5.28 6.01 1.92
CA GLY A 99 -4.04 5.26 1.86
C GLY A 99 -4.24 3.78 1.55
N VAL A 100 -5.36 3.41 0.94
CA VAL A 100 -5.65 2.04 0.53
C VAL A 100 -4.93 1.75 -0.78
N TYR A 101 -4.00 0.80 -0.74
CA TYR A 101 -3.26 0.32 -1.90
C TYR A 101 -3.62 -1.13 -2.18
N VAL A 102 -3.78 -1.45 -3.45
CA VAL A 102 -4.06 -2.79 -3.94
C VAL A 102 -2.91 -3.27 -4.83
N SER A 103 -2.63 -4.56 -4.77
CA SER A 103 -1.80 -5.25 -5.73
C SER A 103 -2.55 -6.45 -6.30
N GLU A 104 -2.59 -6.55 -7.62
CA GLU A 104 -3.27 -7.60 -8.39
C GLU A 104 -2.22 -8.37 -9.20
N LEU A 105 -2.13 -9.68 -9.00
CA LEU A 105 -1.20 -10.55 -9.70
C LEU A 105 -1.94 -11.33 -10.79
N TYR A 106 -1.43 -11.23 -12.02
CA TYR A 106 -1.99 -11.88 -13.20
C TYR A 106 -1.00 -12.87 -13.81
N ARG A 107 -1.52 -13.97 -14.34
CA ARG A 107 -0.83 -14.89 -15.27
C ARG A 107 -1.51 -14.75 -16.64
N GLY A 108 -0.81 -14.14 -17.60
CA GLY A 108 -1.45 -13.67 -18.83
C GLY A 108 -2.58 -12.66 -18.52
N GLU A 109 -3.80 -12.99 -18.93
CA GLU A 109 -5.01 -12.17 -18.69
C GLU A 109 -5.81 -12.61 -17.46
N GLN A 110 -5.44 -13.71 -16.81
CA GLN A 110 -6.15 -14.25 -15.65
C GLN A 110 -5.60 -13.66 -14.35
N LEU A 111 -6.47 -13.08 -13.53
CA LEU A 111 -6.15 -12.70 -12.15
C LEU A 111 -5.96 -13.99 -11.32
N ILE A 112 -4.78 -14.16 -10.74
CA ILE A 112 -4.45 -15.34 -9.91
C ILE A 112 -4.47 -15.01 -8.43
N ASP A 113 -4.12 -13.79 -8.03
CA ASP A 113 -4.16 -13.35 -6.64
C ASP A 113 -4.32 -11.84 -6.51
N GLN A 114 -4.79 -11.36 -5.36
CA GLN A 114 -4.94 -9.95 -5.06
C GLN A 114 -4.81 -9.71 -3.56
N ASP A 115 -4.08 -8.66 -3.19
CA ASP A 115 -3.90 -8.24 -1.81
C ASP A 115 -4.09 -6.72 -1.65
N GLU A 116 -4.43 -6.27 -0.44
CA GLU A 116 -4.73 -4.89 -0.10
C GLU A 116 -4.09 -4.48 1.23
N ILE A 117 -3.44 -3.32 1.25
CA ILE A 117 -2.86 -2.74 2.46
C ILE A 117 -3.36 -1.30 2.69
N VAL A 118 -3.45 -0.90 3.95
CA VAL A 118 -3.83 0.46 4.35
C VAL A 118 -2.63 1.16 4.98
N LEU A 119 -2.09 2.17 4.29
CA LEU A 119 -0.90 2.91 4.72
C LEU A 119 -1.16 3.97 5.79
N PHE A 120 -2.38 4.50 5.87
CA PHE A 120 -2.74 5.60 6.78
C PHE A 120 -3.52 5.12 8.00
N GLN A 121 -3.41 3.83 8.34
CA GLN A 121 -4.05 3.29 9.53
C GLN A 121 -3.26 3.74 10.76
N ASP A 122 -3.97 4.33 11.71
CA ASP A 122 -3.45 4.67 13.02
C ASP A 122 -3.14 3.37 13.79
N GLU A 123 -1.89 3.20 14.25
CA GLU A 123 -1.44 1.98 14.94
C GLU A 123 -2.21 1.71 16.23
N GLU A 124 -2.69 2.74 16.94
CA GLU A 124 -3.41 2.58 18.21
C GLU A 124 -4.90 2.34 18.00
N THR A 125 -5.53 3.08 17.07
CA THR A 125 -7.00 3.11 16.96
C THR A 125 -7.54 2.30 15.80
N LYS A 126 -6.70 1.92 14.83
CA LYS A 126 -7.06 1.25 13.57
C LYS A 126 -8.11 2.00 12.74
N GLU A 127 -8.45 3.23 13.10
CA GLU A 127 -9.43 4.03 12.36
C GLU A 127 -8.81 4.61 11.08
N PRO A 128 -9.59 4.75 10.00
CA PRO A 128 -9.13 5.41 8.78
C PRO A 128 -8.91 6.90 9.04
N PHE A 129 -7.85 7.47 8.45
CA PHE A 129 -7.55 8.89 8.55
C PHE A 129 -8.75 9.78 8.16
N SER A 130 -9.17 10.67 9.07
CA SER A 130 -10.31 11.55 8.87
C SER A 130 -9.90 12.91 8.29
N TRP A 131 -10.10 13.07 6.98
CA TRP A 131 -9.89 14.33 6.26
C TRP A 131 -10.74 15.49 6.80
N THR A 132 -11.92 15.21 7.34
CA THR A 132 -12.78 16.23 7.95
C THR A 132 -12.16 16.79 9.22
N LYS A 133 -11.63 15.94 10.10
CA LYS A 133 -10.95 16.39 11.33
C LYS A 133 -9.68 17.18 10.99
N PHE A 134 -8.89 16.69 10.03
CA PHE A 134 -7.68 17.39 9.57
C PHE A 134 -7.97 18.77 8.99
N THR A 135 -8.94 18.88 8.08
CA THR A 135 -9.28 20.15 7.43
C THR A 135 -9.86 21.16 8.42
N ILE A 136 -10.75 20.74 9.33
CA ILE A 136 -11.28 21.62 10.40
C ILE A 136 -10.13 22.14 11.29
N GLY A 137 -9.14 21.31 11.60
CA GLY A 137 -7.96 21.72 12.36
C GLY A 137 -7.10 22.79 11.67
N LEU A 138 -7.11 22.86 10.34
CA LEU A 138 -6.36 23.87 9.56
C LEU A 138 -7.08 25.21 9.45
N VAL A 139 -8.41 25.23 9.55
CA VAL A 139 -9.22 26.45 9.36
C VAL A 139 -8.76 27.62 10.24
N PRO A 140 -8.49 27.46 11.56
CA PRO A 140 -8.02 28.57 12.39
C PRO A 140 -6.70 29.18 11.92
N TRP A 141 -5.77 28.36 11.43
CA TRP A 141 -4.49 28.81 10.91
C TRP A 141 -4.62 29.56 9.59
N LEU A 142 -5.48 29.08 8.68
CA LEU A 142 -5.76 29.77 7.43
C LEU A 142 -6.44 31.12 7.66
N ILE A 143 -7.42 31.18 8.56
CA ILE A 143 -8.08 32.44 8.95
C ILE A 143 -7.06 33.41 9.56
N GLY A 144 -6.25 32.94 10.51
CA GLY A 144 -5.20 33.76 11.13
C GLY A 144 -4.20 34.30 10.12
N GLY A 145 -3.71 33.43 9.23
CA GLY A 145 -2.79 33.81 8.15
C GLY A 145 -3.40 34.82 7.19
N PHE A 146 -4.68 34.65 6.82
CA PHE A 146 -5.40 35.60 5.97
C PHE A 146 -5.54 36.98 6.64
N ILE A 147 -5.91 37.03 7.92
CA ILE A 147 -6.05 38.29 8.66
C ILE A 147 -4.70 39.03 8.72
N VAL A 148 -3.63 38.33 9.07
CA VAL A 148 -2.28 38.90 9.13
C VAL A 148 -1.82 39.40 7.76
N GLY A 149 -2.04 38.61 6.70
CA GLY A 149 -1.72 38.99 5.32
C GLY A 149 -2.50 40.23 4.87
N PHE A 150 -3.79 40.31 5.19
CA PHE A 150 -4.63 41.46 4.86
C PHE A 150 -4.17 42.73 5.60
N LEU A 151 -3.87 42.64 6.90
CA LEU A 151 -3.42 43.78 7.70
C LEU A 151 -2.05 44.30 7.24
N THR A 152 -1.11 43.41 6.96
CA THR A 152 0.21 43.80 6.45
C THR A 152 0.12 44.44 5.07
N SER A 153 -0.67 43.87 4.15
CA SER A 153 -0.92 44.46 2.84
C SER A 153 -1.54 45.85 2.93
N LYS A 154 -2.55 46.03 3.80
CA LYS A 154 -3.19 47.33 4.03
C LYS A 154 -2.20 48.37 4.59
N LEU A 155 -1.34 47.96 5.51
CA LEU A 155 -0.33 48.83 6.11
C LEU A 155 0.73 49.26 5.08
N VAL A 156 1.19 48.33 4.24
CA VAL A 156 2.11 48.65 3.13
C VAL A 156 1.45 49.59 2.14
N PHE A 157 0.22 49.32 1.71
CA PHE A 157 -0.50 50.20 0.78
C PHE A 157 -0.69 51.62 1.36
N SER A 158 -0.95 51.73 2.66
CA SER A 158 -1.06 53.02 3.37
C SER A 158 0.25 53.80 3.46
N LEU A 159 1.41 53.17 3.35
CA LEU A 159 2.72 53.84 3.41
C LEU A 159 3.21 54.32 2.03
N PHE A 160 2.67 53.75 0.95
CA PHE A 160 3.08 54.03 -0.43
C PHE A 160 1.97 54.64 -1.30
N SER A 161 0.78 54.88 -0.73
CA SER A 161 -0.31 55.67 -1.32
C SER A 161 -0.37 57.06 -0.73
#